data_AF-A0A3Q3EY66-F1
#
_entry.id   AF-A0A3Q3EY66-F1
#
_cell.length_a   1.000
_cell.length_b   1.000
_cell.length_c   1.000
_cell.angle_alpha   90.00
_cell.angle_beta   90.00
_cell.angle_gamma   90.00
#
_symmetry.space_group_name_H-M   'P 1'
#
loop_
_entity.id
_entity.type
_entity.pdbx_description
1 polymer ?
#
loop_
_entity_poly.entity_id
_entity_poly.type
_entity_poly.pdbx_seq_one_letter_code
_entity_poly.pdbx_strand_id
1 'polypeptide(L)'
;CFYDYTVRSQLPRCYITLPLKPRPTSSPRNMKCTLHSYLEEDFFICVSSAGEAECFILEEITREHTGGRRRVTQDLLKFRLTDSSEVKKRRRKQSEASAVVTEELLLSCGFLLCKGLVSRMDLVSVQLSSGPRLFSFLSLAWGFVADVDIESEKYRHVGAARFTVGTLVRLASLRVYRGRLAYLPSTPSRSPHKAPRGPPDSLLPPLDQQLPGDWVLVQEEDFVLMLAMYHSHLAEDLLAAPGAAPDDGVIHLFYVRAGISRAALLKLFLAMEKGEHLGTICQHLVYVKVRALRLEPFSPKGIITLDGEVVEYGPLQAEVHRGLARLITG
;
A
#
# COMPACT_ATOMS: atom_id res chain seq x y z
N CYS A 1 15.32 -19.72 35.52
CA CYS A 1 15.13 -18.29 35.79
C CYS A 1 14.01 -17.77 34.89
N PHE A 2 12.86 -17.51 35.48
CA PHE A 2 11.74 -16.83 34.84
C PHE A 2 12.15 -15.39 34.51
N TYR A 3 11.87 -14.93 33.29
CA TYR A 3 11.76 -13.51 32.99
C TYR A 3 10.33 -13.23 32.57
N ASP A 4 9.68 -12.45 33.42
CA ASP A 4 8.34 -11.89 33.27
C ASP A 4 8.44 -10.67 32.36
N TYR A 5 7.65 -10.61 31.30
CA TYR A 5 7.49 -9.41 30.48
C TYR A 5 6.02 -9.00 30.49
N THR A 6 5.76 -7.93 31.24
CA THR A 6 4.49 -7.23 31.27
C THR A 6 4.22 -6.57 29.92
N VAL A 7 3.14 -6.98 29.25
CA VAL A 7 2.64 -6.33 28.03
C VAL A 7 2.03 -4.97 28.41
N ARG A 8 2.74 -3.88 28.12
CA ARG A 8 2.15 -2.54 28.09
C ARG A 8 1.64 -2.27 26.68
N SER A 9 0.34 -2.02 26.60
CA SER A 9 -0.41 -1.64 25.40
C SER A 9 0.15 -0.35 24.76
N GLN A 10 0.91 -0.48 23.68
CA GLN A 10 1.02 0.53 22.63
C GLN A 10 1.05 -0.19 21.28
N LEU A 11 0.19 0.29 20.38
CA LEU A 11 -0.12 -0.23 19.05
C LEU A 11 1.14 -0.66 18.26
N PRO A 12 1.18 -1.84 17.60
CA PRO A 12 2.25 -2.15 16.68
C PRO A 12 2.00 -1.43 15.35
N ARG A 13 2.87 -0.48 15.01
CA ARG A 13 2.99 0.09 13.66
C ARG A 13 3.74 -0.93 12.80
N CYS A 14 3.13 -1.44 11.74
CA CYS A 14 3.80 -2.36 10.81
C CYS A 14 4.55 -1.56 9.74
N TYR A 15 5.87 -1.47 9.85
CA TYR A 15 6.75 -1.07 8.76
C TYR A 15 7.70 -2.21 8.46
N ILE A 16 7.93 -2.51 7.18
CA ILE A 16 9.08 -3.34 6.78
C ILE A 16 10.27 -2.38 6.65
N THR A 17 10.98 -2.17 7.75
CA THR A 17 12.22 -1.38 7.78
C THR A 17 13.42 -2.31 7.58
N LEU A 18 14.11 -2.20 6.45
CA LEU A 18 15.35 -2.96 6.23
C LEU A 18 16.56 -2.17 6.80
N PRO A 19 17.34 -2.71 7.75
CA PRO A 19 18.51 -2.02 8.28
C PRO A 19 19.68 -2.04 7.29
N LEU A 20 20.26 -0.88 7.00
CA LEU A 20 21.55 -0.74 6.29
C LEU A 20 22.70 -0.86 7.31
N LYS A 21 23.62 -1.82 7.12
CA LYS A 21 24.83 -1.98 7.96
C LYS A 21 26.12 -1.55 7.21
N PRO A 22 27.10 -0.88 7.83
CA PRO A 22 28.37 -0.50 7.19
C PRO A 22 29.35 -1.69 7.05
N ARG A 23 30.28 -1.60 6.07
CA ARG A 23 31.32 -2.61 5.76
C ARG A 23 32.44 -2.71 6.83
N PRO A 24 33.17 -3.85 6.93
CA PRO A 24 34.06 -4.16 8.05
C PRO A 24 35.55 -3.90 7.77
N THR A 25 36.35 -3.66 8.81
CA THR A 25 37.83 -3.69 8.77
C THR A 25 38.40 -4.69 9.80
N SER A 26 39.04 -5.76 9.28
CA SER A 26 40.15 -6.63 9.77
C SER A 26 40.22 -7.10 11.26
N SER A 27 39.88 -8.36 11.63
CA SER A 27 40.69 -9.64 11.71
C SER A 27 41.50 -9.86 13.02
N PRO A 28 41.89 -11.10 13.46
CA PRO A 28 41.25 -12.43 13.38
C PRO A 28 41.37 -13.25 14.70
N ARG A 29 40.43 -14.20 14.95
CA ARG A 29 40.76 -15.53 15.54
C ARG A 29 39.54 -16.48 15.54
N ASN A 30 39.80 -17.69 15.04
CA ASN A 30 38.99 -18.92 14.98
C ASN A 30 37.98 -19.06 13.82
N MET A 31 38.36 -19.95 12.89
CA MET A 31 37.68 -20.39 11.67
C MET A 31 37.37 -21.88 11.91
N LYS A 32 36.12 -22.37 11.97
CA LYS A 32 35.22 -22.88 10.91
C LYS A 32 34.07 -23.55 11.70
N CYS A 33 32.79 -23.57 11.34
CA CYS A 33 32.12 -23.62 10.03
C CYS A 33 31.08 -22.50 9.91
N THR A 34 31.16 -21.74 8.81
CA THR A 34 30.11 -20.81 8.41
C THR A 34 29.07 -21.61 7.62
N LEU A 35 27.89 -21.81 8.21
CA LEU A 35 26.74 -22.31 7.46
C LEU A 35 26.20 -21.12 6.65
N HIS A 36 26.49 -21.12 5.36
CA HIS A 36 25.70 -20.40 4.36
C HIS A 36 24.30 -21.04 4.36
N SER A 37 23.30 -20.36 4.90
CA SER A 37 21.90 -20.67 4.64
C SER A 37 21.26 -19.45 4.01
N TYR A 38 20.89 -19.65 2.75
CA TYR A 38 20.23 -18.73 1.85
C TYR A 38 18.98 -18.13 2.48
N LEU A 39 18.96 -16.81 2.63
CA LEU A 39 17.71 -16.07 2.77
C LEU A 39 17.11 -15.95 1.36
N GLU A 40 16.45 -17.02 0.90
CA GLU A 40 15.38 -16.90 -0.09
C GLU A 40 14.17 -16.29 0.63
N GLU A 41 14.25 -15.00 0.96
CA GLU A 41 13.18 -14.27 1.63
C GLU A 41 12.06 -14.00 0.61
N ASP A 42 11.13 -14.94 0.56
CA ASP A 42 9.92 -14.85 -0.20
C ASP A 42 8.87 -14.06 0.60
N PHE A 43 8.68 -12.77 0.30
CA PHE A 43 7.58 -11.99 0.91
C PHE A 43 6.23 -12.50 0.39
N PHE A 44 5.43 -13.07 1.27
CA PHE A 44 4.03 -13.40 1.04
C PHE A 44 3.16 -12.31 1.66
N ILE A 45 2.44 -11.58 0.82
CA ILE A 45 1.39 -10.66 1.28
C ILE A 45 0.07 -11.35 0.96
N CYS A 46 -0.79 -11.53 1.96
CA CYS A 46 -2.16 -11.97 1.75
C CYS A 46 -3.04 -10.71 1.78
N VAL A 47 -3.29 -10.13 0.61
CA VAL A 47 -4.26 -9.03 0.47
C VAL A 47 -5.61 -9.66 0.11
N SER A 48 -6.55 -9.61 1.05
CA SER A 48 -7.95 -9.87 0.73
C SER A 48 -8.45 -8.76 -0.18
N SER A 49 -9.09 -9.10 -1.30
CA SER A 49 -9.78 -8.10 -2.15
C SER A 49 -11.12 -7.72 -1.50
N ALA A 50 -11.07 -7.02 -0.38
CA ALA A 50 -12.12 -6.13 0.09
C ALA A 50 -11.46 -5.15 1.02
N GLY A 51 -11.77 -3.86 0.84
CA GLY A 51 -11.05 -2.69 1.37
C GLY A 51 -11.09 -2.48 2.88
N GLU A 52 -10.99 -3.55 3.66
CA GLU A 52 -10.43 -3.52 5.00
C GLU A 52 -8.96 -3.94 4.86
N ALA A 53 -8.05 -2.97 4.90
CA ALA A 53 -6.62 -3.25 4.98
C ALA A 53 -6.30 -3.86 6.36
N GLU A 54 -6.72 -5.09 6.61
CA GLU A 54 -6.10 -5.97 7.59
C GLU A 54 -5.01 -6.75 6.86
N CYS A 55 -3.81 -6.18 6.86
CA CYS A 55 -2.63 -6.85 6.34
C CYS A 55 -2.24 -7.99 7.31
N PHE A 56 -2.66 -9.22 7.01
CA PHE A 56 -2.11 -10.40 7.67
C PHE A 56 -0.74 -10.70 7.07
N ILE A 57 0.32 -10.21 7.70
CA ILE A 57 1.67 -10.74 7.47
C ILE A 57 1.73 -12.07 8.22
N LEU A 58 1.72 -13.19 7.49
CA LEU A 58 2.06 -14.48 8.06
C LEU A 58 3.59 -14.51 8.27
N GLU A 59 4.04 -14.31 9.51
CA GLU A 59 5.38 -14.78 9.91
C GLU A 59 5.42 -16.30 9.71
N GLU A 60 6.45 -16.78 9.01
CA GLU A 60 6.63 -18.19 8.73
C GLU A 60 6.73 -18.99 10.03
N ILE A 61 5.87 -19.99 10.21
CA ILE A 61 6.07 -21.04 11.19
C ILE A 61 7.35 -21.78 10.77
N THR A 62 8.42 -21.56 11.53
CA THR A 62 9.71 -22.26 11.38
C THR A 62 9.49 -23.75 11.14
N ARG A 63 9.79 -24.21 9.92
CA ARG A 63 9.85 -25.63 9.57
C ARG A 63 11.03 -26.26 10.28
N GLU A 64 10.77 -27.04 11.34
CA GLU A 64 11.77 -27.96 11.88
C GLU A 64 12.06 -29.06 10.85
N HIS A 65 13.27 -29.04 10.30
CA HIS A 65 13.81 -30.11 9.48
C HIS A 65 14.16 -31.32 10.37
N THR A 66 13.32 -32.34 10.37
CA THR A 66 13.77 -33.72 10.64
C THR A 66 13.45 -34.60 9.43
N GLY A 67 14.49 -35.26 8.93
CA GLY A 67 14.46 -36.00 7.68
C GLY A 67 13.56 -37.22 7.74
N GLY A 68 12.84 -37.48 6.65
CA GLY A 68 12.23 -38.78 6.39
C GLY A 68 10.81 -38.71 5.84
N ARG A 69 10.69 -39.10 4.56
CA ARG A 69 9.48 -39.61 3.89
C ARG A 69 8.31 -38.63 3.71
N ARG A 70 8.11 -38.24 2.44
CA ARG A 70 6.95 -37.49 1.93
C ARG A 70 5.63 -38.13 2.39
N ARG A 71 4.86 -37.38 3.18
CA ARG A 71 3.43 -37.54 3.38
C ARG A 71 2.88 -36.15 3.68
N VAL A 72 2.06 -35.61 2.79
CA VAL A 72 1.31 -34.38 3.07
C VAL A 72 0.18 -34.80 4.00
N THR A 73 0.37 -34.63 5.31
CA THR A 73 -0.73 -34.76 6.27
C THR A 73 -1.51 -33.44 6.28
N GLN A 74 -2.82 -33.55 6.08
CA GLN A 74 -3.79 -32.49 6.35
C GLN A 74 -3.76 -32.19 7.85
N ASP A 75 -2.88 -31.32 8.30
CA ASP A 75 -2.95 -30.80 9.66
C ASP A 75 -3.76 -29.50 9.65
N LEU A 76 -5.01 -29.68 10.06
CA LEU A 76 -6.09 -28.72 10.28
C LEU A 76 -5.60 -27.35 10.79
N LEU A 77 -5.85 -26.29 10.02
CA LEU A 77 -5.98 -24.93 10.55
C LEU A 77 -7.14 -24.93 11.57
N LYS A 78 -6.82 -24.97 12.86
CA LYS A 78 -7.80 -24.68 13.91
C LYS A 78 -7.95 -23.17 14.04
N PHE A 79 -8.92 -22.59 13.35
CA PHE A 79 -9.48 -21.30 13.72
C PHE A 79 -10.27 -21.49 15.02
N ARG A 80 -9.83 -20.86 16.12
CA ARG A 80 -10.55 -20.84 17.39
C ARG A 80 -11.34 -19.53 17.46
N LEU A 81 -12.59 -19.55 17.01
CA LEU A 81 -13.55 -18.48 17.32
C LEU A 81 -13.87 -18.58 18.82
N THR A 82 -13.37 -17.64 19.61
CA THR A 82 -13.83 -17.46 20.99
C THR A 82 -15.26 -16.93 20.98
N ASP A 83 -16.20 -17.81 21.31
CA ASP A 83 -17.59 -17.51 21.56
C ASP A 83 -17.72 -16.53 22.73
N SER A 84 -18.22 -15.33 22.47
CA SER A 84 -18.58 -14.34 23.50
C SER A 84 -20.10 -14.16 23.49
N SER A 85 -20.80 -15.19 23.95
CA SER A 85 -22.21 -15.13 24.30
C SER A 85 -22.38 -14.44 25.67
N GLU A 86 -22.24 -13.10 25.75
CA GLU A 86 -22.83 -12.31 26.88
C GLU A 86 -22.88 -10.77 26.63
N VAL A 87 -22.98 -10.31 25.36
CA VAL A 87 -23.26 -8.87 25.06
C VAL A 87 -24.33 -8.72 23.95
N LYS A 88 -25.29 -9.65 23.88
CA LYS A 88 -26.37 -9.65 22.87
C LYS A 88 -27.70 -9.26 23.50
N LYS A 89 -28.07 -7.96 23.48
CA LYS A 89 -29.51 -7.60 23.41
C LYS A 89 -29.91 -6.19 22.94
N ARG A 90 -29.00 -5.28 22.54
CA ARG A 90 -29.44 -3.93 22.06
C ARG A 90 -28.84 -3.41 20.74
N ARG A 91 -28.04 -4.18 20.00
CA ARG A 91 -27.44 -3.77 18.71
C ARG A 91 -27.81 -4.67 17.52
N ARG A 92 -29.05 -5.15 17.47
CA ARG A 92 -29.42 -6.33 16.65
C ARG A 92 -29.96 -6.05 15.24
N LYS A 93 -29.82 -4.85 14.68
CA LYS A 93 -30.34 -4.57 13.32
C LYS A 93 -29.37 -3.93 12.33
N GLN A 94 -28.24 -3.37 12.79
CA GLN A 94 -27.21 -2.78 11.93
C GLN A 94 -25.98 -3.70 11.74
N SER A 95 -25.81 -4.70 12.62
CA SER A 95 -24.58 -5.50 12.75
C SER A 95 -24.60 -6.83 11.97
N GLU A 96 -25.77 -7.28 11.51
CA GLU A 96 -25.93 -8.63 10.95
C GLU A 96 -25.46 -8.71 9.49
N ALA A 97 -25.70 -7.66 8.68
CA ALA A 97 -25.22 -7.61 7.29
C ALA A 97 -23.69 -7.46 7.20
N SER A 98 -23.09 -6.58 8.01
CA SER A 98 -21.63 -6.38 8.03
C SER A 98 -20.90 -7.63 8.54
N ALA A 99 -21.42 -8.33 9.55
CA ALA A 99 -20.82 -9.57 10.03
C ALA A 99 -20.90 -10.72 9.01
N VAL A 100 -21.99 -10.82 8.24
CA VAL A 100 -22.16 -11.83 7.19
C VAL A 100 -21.19 -11.60 6.02
N VAL A 101 -20.99 -10.33 5.62
CA VAL A 101 -20.00 -9.98 4.58
C VAL A 101 -18.58 -10.32 5.02
N THR A 102 -18.21 -10.04 6.28
CA THR A 102 -16.88 -10.40 6.82
C THR A 102 -16.65 -11.91 6.84
N GLU A 103 -17.66 -12.73 7.17
CA GLU A 103 -17.54 -14.19 7.20
C GLU A 103 -17.37 -14.78 5.78
N GLU A 104 -18.16 -14.30 4.81
CA GLU A 104 -18.03 -14.73 3.41
C GLU A 104 -16.68 -14.34 2.79
N LEU A 105 -16.15 -13.17 3.15
CA LEU A 105 -14.84 -12.70 2.71
C LEU A 105 -13.72 -13.58 3.29
N LEU A 106 -13.77 -13.87 4.59
CA LEU A 106 -12.79 -14.73 5.26
C LEU A 106 -12.82 -16.16 4.70
N LEU A 107 -14.00 -16.70 4.41
CA LEU A 107 -14.15 -18.00 3.75
C LEU A 107 -13.57 -18.00 2.33
N SER A 108 -13.82 -16.92 1.56
CA SER A 108 -13.27 -16.75 0.22
C SER A 108 -11.74 -16.66 0.27
N CYS A 109 -11.18 -15.89 1.19
CA CYS A 109 -9.74 -15.81 1.41
C CYS A 109 -9.16 -17.16 1.84
N GLY A 110 -9.81 -17.86 2.77
CA GLY A 110 -9.43 -19.21 3.20
C GLY A 110 -9.43 -20.20 2.04
N PHE A 111 -10.38 -20.08 1.11
CA PHE A 111 -10.42 -20.90 -0.09
C PHE A 111 -9.30 -20.56 -1.08
N LEU A 112 -9.00 -19.28 -1.29
CA LEU A 112 -7.86 -18.83 -2.11
C LEU A 112 -6.52 -19.31 -1.54
N LEU A 113 -6.35 -19.21 -0.22
CA LEU A 113 -5.21 -19.76 0.52
C LEU A 113 -5.09 -21.28 0.30
N CYS A 114 -6.18 -22.02 0.43
CA CYS A 114 -6.21 -23.47 0.20
C CYS A 114 -5.88 -23.84 -1.27
N LYS A 115 -6.30 -23.02 -2.25
CA LYS A 115 -5.95 -23.23 -3.65
C LYS A 115 -4.46 -23.05 -3.92
N GLY A 116 -3.77 -22.22 -3.13
CA GLY A 116 -2.33 -22.01 -3.24
C GLY A 116 -1.88 -21.42 -4.58
N LEU A 117 -2.77 -20.73 -5.28
CA LEU A 117 -2.45 -20.04 -6.53
C LEU A 117 -1.73 -18.73 -6.20
N VAL A 118 -0.59 -18.50 -6.85
CA VAL A 118 0.30 -17.39 -6.55
C VAL A 118 0.55 -16.55 -7.80
N SER A 119 0.34 -15.25 -7.68
CA SER A 119 0.65 -14.26 -8.70
C SER A 119 1.78 -13.33 -8.23
N ARG A 120 2.49 -12.73 -9.19
CA ARG A 120 3.46 -11.67 -8.88
C ARG A 120 2.74 -10.35 -8.61
N MET A 121 3.35 -9.52 -7.79
CA MET A 121 2.85 -8.21 -7.45
C MET A 121 4.01 -7.21 -7.41
N ASP A 122 3.78 -6.02 -7.94
CA ASP A 122 4.70 -4.91 -7.89
C ASP A 122 4.79 -4.36 -6.48
N LEU A 123 5.97 -3.85 -6.13
CA LEU A 123 6.17 -3.04 -4.93
C LEU A 123 6.78 -1.71 -5.34
N VAL A 124 6.39 -0.65 -4.65
CA VAL A 124 6.94 0.68 -4.87
C VAL A 124 7.87 1.02 -3.73
N SER A 125 9.13 1.29 -4.07
CA SER A 125 10.11 1.84 -3.16
C SER A 125 9.84 3.33 -2.99
N VAL A 126 9.78 3.82 -1.76
CA VAL A 126 9.56 5.23 -1.43
C VAL A 126 10.70 5.73 -0.54
N GLN A 127 11.37 6.79 -0.96
CA GLN A 127 12.43 7.46 -0.20
C GLN A 127 11.89 8.75 0.39
N LEU A 128 11.96 8.87 1.72
CA LEU A 128 11.53 10.06 2.46
C LEU A 128 12.71 11.02 2.68
N SER A 129 12.41 12.29 2.92
CA SER A 129 13.40 13.34 3.21
C SER A 129 14.30 13.05 4.40
N SER A 130 13.82 12.33 5.41
CA SER A 130 14.64 11.92 6.57
C SER A 130 15.64 10.80 6.30
N GLY A 131 15.64 10.24 5.08
CA GLY A 131 16.52 9.14 4.68
C GLY A 131 16.00 7.69 4.77
N PRO A 132 14.87 7.34 5.45
CA PRO A 132 14.38 5.97 5.39
C PRO A 132 13.79 5.66 4.01
N ARG A 133 14.01 4.42 3.58
CA ARG A 133 13.42 3.80 2.39
C ARG A 133 12.32 2.85 2.85
N LEU A 134 11.09 3.10 2.43
CA LEU A 134 9.91 2.29 2.71
C LEU A 134 9.48 1.55 1.43
N PHE A 135 8.72 0.47 1.58
CA PHE A 135 8.03 -0.18 0.47
C PHE A 135 6.53 -0.05 0.68
N SER A 136 5.82 0.20 -0.42
CA SER A 136 4.37 0.37 -0.45
C SER A 136 3.78 -0.55 -1.51
N PHE A 137 2.66 -1.19 -1.20
CA PHE A 137 2.04 -2.23 -2.03
C PHE A 137 0.68 -1.82 -2.61
N LEU A 138 0.06 -0.76 -2.09
CA LEU A 138 -1.27 -0.33 -2.48
C LEU A 138 -1.26 1.07 -3.09
N SER A 139 -0.84 2.07 -2.31
CA SER A 139 -1.00 3.48 -2.69
C SER A 139 -0.10 4.47 -1.96
N LEU A 140 0.14 5.59 -2.61
CA LEU A 140 0.71 6.81 -2.04
C LEU A 140 -0.27 7.96 -2.30
N ALA A 141 -0.71 8.66 -1.26
CA ALA A 141 -1.65 9.78 -1.40
C ALA A 141 -1.15 11.06 -0.74
N TRP A 142 -1.48 12.19 -1.37
CA TRP A 142 -1.25 13.54 -0.87
C TRP A 142 -2.42 14.45 -1.20
N GLY A 143 -2.76 15.35 -0.29
CA GLY A 143 -3.89 16.27 -0.45
C GLY A 143 -5.22 15.64 -0.04
N PHE A 144 -6.27 15.83 -0.85
CA PHE A 144 -7.64 15.48 -0.48
C PHE A 144 -7.80 14.02 -0.01
N VAL A 145 -7.22 13.05 -0.71
CA VAL A 145 -7.35 11.63 -0.36
C VAL A 145 -6.67 11.32 0.97
N ALA A 146 -5.45 11.82 1.19
CA ALA A 146 -4.73 11.66 2.45
C ALA A 146 -5.47 12.33 3.63
N ASP A 147 -6.08 13.50 3.42
CA ASP A 147 -6.95 14.12 4.42
C ASP A 147 -8.17 13.24 4.73
N VAL A 148 -8.79 12.61 3.73
CA VAL A 148 -9.94 11.71 3.93
C VAL A 148 -9.53 10.44 4.66
N ASP A 149 -8.40 9.81 4.30
CA ASP A 149 -7.88 8.61 4.96
C ASP A 149 -7.81 8.82 6.47
N ILE A 150 -7.18 9.92 6.90
CA ILE A 150 -6.91 10.19 8.31
C ILE A 150 -8.09 10.82 9.03
N GLU A 151 -8.77 11.80 8.43
CA GLU A 151 -9.91 12.45 9.09
C GLU A 151 -11.12 11.52 9.22
N SER A 152 -11.24 10.49 8.37
CA SER A 152 -12.32 9.51 8.45
C SER A 152 -12.14 8.44 9.53
N GLU A 153 -10.95 8.32 10.13
CA GLU A 153 -10.68 7.34 11.21
C GLU A 153 -11.60 7.53 12.43
N LYS A 154 -12.07 8.75 12.70
CA LYS A 154 -13.08 9.01 13.75
C LYS A 154 -14.43 8.33 13.47
N TYR A 155 -14.68 7.96 12.22
CA TYR A 155 -15.88 7.26 11.75
C TYR A 155 -15.63 5.76 11.52
N ARG A 156 -14.53 5.19 12.02
CA ARG A 156 -14.20 3.76 11.84
C ARG A 156 -15.33 2.79 12.23
N HIS A 157 -16.22 3.22 13.13
CA HIS A 157 -17.41 2.48 13.56
C HIS A 157 -18.49 2.28 12.48
N VAL A 158 -18.47 3.03 11.37
CA VAL A 158 -19.39 2.84 10.23
C VAL A 158 -18.77 2.03 9.08
N GLY A 159 -17.58 1.43 9.29
CA GLY A 159 -16.89 0.61 8.29
C GLY A 159 -16.47 1.40 7.05
N ALA A 160 -16.48 0.77 5.88
CA ALA A 160 -16.07 1.36 4.60
C ALA A 160 -16.77 2.70 4.26
N ALA A 161 -18.02 2.87 4.71
CA ALA A 161 -18.79 4.11 4.52
C ALA A 161 -18.11 5.36 5.11
N ARG A 162 -17.13 5.19 6.01
CA ARG A 162 -16.32 6.29 6.57
C ARG A 162 -15.64 7.12 5.49
N PHE A 163 -15.22 6.50 4.39
CA PHE A 163 -14.55 7.18 3.29
C PHE A 163 -15.53 8.06 2.51
N THR A 164 -16.76 7.60 2.30
CA THR A 164 -17.85 8.39 1.69
C THR A 164 -18.21 9.58 2.57
N VAL A 165 -18.38 9.36 3.89
CA VAL A 165 -18.65 10.44 4.85
C VAL A 165 -17.49 11.45 4.90
N GLY A 166 -16.26 10.95 4.99
CA GLY A 166 -15.05 11.76 4.99
C GLY A 166 -14.93 12.61 3.72
N THR A 167 -15.19 12.01 2.56
CA THR A 167 -15.22 12.68 1.26
C THR A 167 -16.25 13.81 1.26
N LEU A 168 -17.49 13.57 1.69
CA LEU A 168 -18.53 14.61 1.72
C LEU A 168 -18.17 15.76 2.66
N VAL A 169 -17.65 15.46 3.86
CA VAL A 169 -17.17 16.46 4.82
C VAL A 169 -16.01 17.25 4.22
N ARG A 170 -15.08 16.60 3.52
CA ARG A 170 -13.94 17.28 2.91
C ARG A 170 -14.30 18.07 1.66
N LEU A 171 -15.28 17.63 0.90
CA LEU A 171 -15.82 18.35 -0.23
C LEU A 171 -16.48 19.68 0.19
N ALA A 172 -17.15 19.71 1.35
CA ALA A 172 -17.81 20.91 1.88
C ALA A 172 -16.82 22.05 2.19
N SER A 173 -15.57 21.71 2.55
CA SER A 173 -14.48 22.68 2.71
C SER A 173 -13.23 22.21 1.96
N LEU A 174 -13.37 22.12 0.64
CA LEU A 174 -12.30 21.73 -0.28
C LEU A 174 -11.07 22.63 -0.11
N ARG A 175 -9.90 22.01 0.01
CA ARG A 175 -8.60 22.69 0.15
C ARG A 175 -7.79 22.57 -1.13
N VAL A 176 -6.82 23.46 -1.28
CA VAL A 176 -5.79 23.42 -2.32
C VAL A 176 -4.44 23.24 -1.61
N TYR A 177 -3.61 22.36 -2.17
CA TYR A 177 -2.32 21.96 -1.66
C TYR A 177 -1.26 22.41 -2.65
N ARG A 178 -0.26 23.14 -2.16
CA ARG A 178 0.82 23.67 -2.99
C ARG A 178 2.03 22.75 -2.94
N GLY A 179 2.59 22.41 -4.09
CA GLY A 179 3.77 21.56 -4.18
C GLY A 179 4.27 21.42 -5.62
N ARG A 180 5.41 20.75 -5.77
CA ARG A 180 5.94 20.36 -7.07
C ARG A 180 5.74 18.87 -7.28
N LEU A 181 5.27 18.50 -8.47
CA LEU A 181 5.15 17.11 -8.89
C LEU A 181 5.99 16.91 -10.16
N ALA A 182 6.82 15.88 -10.16
CA ALA A 182 7.51 15.43 -11.34
C ALA A 182 7.39 13.90 -11.46
N TYR A 183 7.39 13.39 -12.67
CA TYR A 183 7.28 11.95 -12.91
C TYR A 183 8.04 11.51 -14.16
N LEU A 184 8.45 10.25 -14.17
CA LEU A 184 9.03 9.59 -15.33
C LEU A 184 7.95 8.74 -16.02
N PRO A 185 7.45 9.13 -17.21
CA PRO A 185 6.42 8.39 -17.91
C PRO A 185 6.83 6.95 -18.22
N SER A 186 5.88 6.02 -18.16
CA SER A 186 6.12 4.67 -18.64
C SER A 186 6.03 4.64 -20.17
N THR A 187 7.18 4.51 -20.84
CA THR A 187 7.20 4.08 -22.25
C THR A 187 6.97 2.57 -22.31
N PRO A 188 6.22 2.04 -23.29
CA PRO A 188 6.07 0.60 -23.47
C PRO A 188 7.44 -0.02 -23.85
N SER A 189 8.21 -0.45 -22.86
CA SER A 189 9.52 -1.07 -23.04
C SER A 189 9.51 -2.50 -22.51
N ARG A 190 9.85 -3.44 -23.41
CA ARG A 190 10.03 -4.89 -23.17
C ARG A 190 11.42 -5.16 -22.60
N SER A 191 11.60 -5.14 -21.28
CA SER A 191 12.71 -5.91 -20.70
C SER A 191 12.45 -6.29 -19.25
N PRO A 192 12.31 -7.59 -18.94
CA PRO A 192 12.27 -8.07 -17.57
C PRO A 192 13.72 -8.20 -17.06
N HIS A 193 14.18 -7.22 -16.27
CA HIS A 193 15.42 -7.39 -15.53
C HIS A 193 15.15 -8.12 -14.21
N LYS A 194 15.71 -9.33 -14.06
CA LYS A 194 15.80 -10.05 -12.79
C LYS A 194 17.04 -9.56 -12.04
N ALA A 195 16.89 -9.08 -10.81
CA ALA A 195 18.01 -8.83 -9.91
C ALA A 195 17.72 -9.43 -8.51
N PRO A 196 18.70 -10.06 -7.84
CA PRO A 196 18.58 -10.55 -6.48
C PRO A 196 19.16 -9.53 -5.48
N ARG A 197 18.43 -9.30 -4.37
CA ARG A 197 18.37 -8.13 -3.47
C ARG A 197 17.37 -7.09 -3.98
N GLY A 198 16.55 -6.55 -3.06
CA GLY A 198 15.58 -5.51 -3.37
C GLY A 198 16.23 -4.49 -4.32
N PRO A 199 15.73 -4.37 -5.56
CA PRO A 199 16.44 -3.68 -6.63
C PRO A 199 16.87 -2.28 -6.18
N PRO A 200 18.08 -1.83 -6.53
CA PRO A 200 18.45 -0.43 -6.31
C PRO A 200 17.46 0.46 -7.05
N ASP A 201 17.10 1.59 -6.45
CA ASP A 201 16.29 2.61 -7.12
C ASP A 201 17.17 3.29 -8.17
N SER A 202 17.14 2.76 -9.39
CA SER A 202 18.03 3.17 -10.48
C SER A 202 17.56 4.45 -11.18
N LEU A 203 16.28 4.80 -10.99
CA LEU A 203 15.64 5.96 -11.63
C LEU A 203 15.65 7.18 -10.72
N LEU A 204 15.97 7.02 -9.43
CA LEU A 204 15.84 8.07 -8.42
C LEU A 204 17.21 8.69 -8.10
N PRO A 205 17.50 9.92 -8.57
CA PRO A 205 18.63 10.67 -8.04
C PRO A 205 18.33 11.09 -6.58
N PRO A 206 19.36 11.49 -5.80
CA PRO A 206 19.16 12.08 -4.48
C PRO A 206 18.13 13.23 -4.48
N LEU A 207 17.40 13.40 -3.38
CA LEU A 207 16.32 14.40 -3.27
C LEU A 207 16.81 15.84 -3.42
N ASP A 208 18.06 16.12 -3.05
CA ASP A 208 18.72 17.42 -3.17
C ASP A 208 19.24 17.72 -4.60
N GLN A 209 19.28 16.71 -5.47
CA GLN A 209 19.74 16.86 -6.85
C GLN A 209 18.58 17.12 -7.82
N GLN A 210 18.90 17.84 -8.90
CA GLN A 210 17.95 18.08 -9.97
C GLN A 210 17.59 16.78 -10.69
N LEU A 211 16.33 16.67 -11.11
CA LEU A 211 15.86 15.54 -11.89
C LEU A 211 16.47 15.54 -13.30
N PRO A 212 16.71 14.36 -13.90
CA PRO A 212 17.21 14.26 -15.27
C PRO A 212 16.18 14.78 -16.29
N GLY A 213 16.63 15.09 -17.50
CA GLY A 213 15.81 15.78 -18.52
C GLY A 213 14.70 14.95 -19.16
N ASP A 214 14.63 13.64 -18.92
CA ASP A 214 13.57 12.74 -19.38
C ASP A 214 12.36 12.70 -18.42
N TRP A 215 12.46 13.35 -17.27
CA TRP A 215 11.34 13.54 -16.35
C TRP A 215 10.41 14.66 -16.81
N VAL A 216 9.11 14.44 -16.64
CA VAL A 216 8.09 15.47 -16.87
C VAL A 216 7.86 16.22 -15.57
N LEU A 217 8.17 17.51 -15.60
CA LEU A 217 7.82 18.43 -14.53
C LEU A 217 6.40 18.97 -14.76
N VAL A 218 5.50 18.77 -13.79
CA VAL A 218 4.16 19.36 -13.83
C VAL A 218 4.29 20.87 -13.63
N GLN A 219 3.77 21.66 -14.57
CA GLN A 219 3.88 23.12 -14.52
C GLN A 219 2.98 23.74 -13.45
N GLU A 220 1.87 23.08 -13.13
CA GLU A 220 0.99 23.51 -12.05
C GLU A 220 1.59 23.19 -10.68
N GLU A 221 1.47 24.14 -9.76
CA GLU A 221 1.92 23.97 -8.37
C GLU A 221 0.75 23.80 -7.38
N ASP A 222 -0.48 24.04 -7.83
CA ASP A 222 -1.68 24.05 -7.00
C ASP A 222 -2.56 22.83 -7.34
N PHE A 223 -2.70 21.93 -6.36
CA PHE A 223 -3.40 20.65 -6.50
C PHE A 223 -4.55 20.53 -5.51
N VAL A 224 -5.55 19.72 -5.85
CA VAL A 224 -6.53 19.21 -4.89
C VAL A 224 -6.06 17.88 -4.31
N LEU A 225 -5.47 17.02 -5.15
CA LEU A 225 -4.90 15.73 -4.72
C LEU A 225 -3.83 15.25 -5.69
N MET A 226 -2.93 14.42 -5.17
CA MET A 226 -2.13 13.47 -5.93
C MET A 226 -2.36 12.08 -5.32
N LEU A 227 -2.61 11.10 -6.17
CA LEU A 227 -2.82 9.71 -5.79
C LEU A 227 -2.03 8.82 -6.74
N ALA A 228 -1.13 8.02 -6.20
CA ALA A 228 -0.43 6.96 -6.91
C ALA A 228 -1.01 5.61 -6.48
N MET A 229 -1.53 4.86 -7.43
CA MET A 229 -2.13 3.53 -7.23
C MET A 229 -1.29 2.45 -7.90
N TYR A 230 -1.19 1.29 -7.27
CA TYR A 230 -0.51 0.11 -7.83
C TYR A 230 -1.49 -1.06 -8.05
N HIS A 231 -2.69 -0.95 -7.49
CA HIS A 231 -3.81 -1.87 -7.69
C HIS A 231 -5.04 -1.13 -8.22
N SER A 232 -6.02 -1.89 -8.70
CA SER A 232 -7.21 -1.32 -9.33
C SER A 232 -8.15 -0.62 -8.35
N HIS A 233 -8.24 -1.10 -7.11
CA HIS A 233 -9.15 -0.61 -6.10
C HIS A 233 -8.42 0.23 -5.04
N LEU A 234 -8.95 1.41 -4.74
CA LEU A 234 -8.51 2.25 -3.61
C LEU A 234 -9.22 1.83 -2.30
N ALA A 235 -10.47 1.41 -2.41
CA ALA A 235 -11.29 0.83 -1.36
C ALA A 235 -12.19 -0.25 -1.99
N GLU A 236 -12.95 -0.98 -1.17
CA GLU A 236 -13.81 -2.10 -1.60
C GLU A 236 -14.67 -1.77 -2.84
N ASP A 237 -15.24 -0.58 -2.83
CA ASP A 237 -16.22 -0.06 -3.78
C ASP A 237 -15.68 1.17 -4.54
N LEU A 238 -14.35 1.35 -4.59
CA LEU A 238 -13.71 2.46 -5.32
C LEU A 238 -12.67 1.96 -6.32
N LEU A 239 -13.09 1.74 -7.56
CA LEU A 239 -12.25 1.31 -8.68
C LEU A 239 -11.46 2.49 -9.27
N ALA A 240 -10.39 2.90 -8.58
CA ALA A 240 -9.54 4.04 -8.93
C ALA A 240 -8.70 3.83 -10.19
N ALA A 241 -8.20 2.61 -10.45
CA ALA A 241 -7.39 2.30 -11.63
C ALA A 241 -7.94 1.05 -12.36
N PRO A 242 -9.03 1.18 -13.15
CA PRO A 242 -9.71 0.04 -13.78
C PRO A 242 -8.81 -0.85 -14.67
N GLY A 243 -7.76 -0.27 -15.25
CA GLY A 243 -6.80 -0.97 -16.11
C GLY A 243 -5.48 -1.36 -15.43
N ALA A 244 -5.43 -1.34 -14.10
CA ALA A 244 -4.26 -1.80 -13.35
C ALA A 244 -4.21 -3.32 -13.27
N ALA A 245 -3.02 -3.89 -13.44
CA ALA A 245 -2.76 -5.29 -13.11
C ALA A 245 -1.69 -5.34 -12.01
N PRO A 246 -1.68 -6.37 -11.15
CA PRO A 246 -0.77 -6.44 -10.01
C PRO A 246 0.72 -6.37 -10.38
N ASP A 247 1.09 -6.74 -11.62
CA ASP A 247 2.48 -6.78 -12.08
C ASP A 247 2.73 -6.03 -13.40
N ASP A 248 1.97 -4.97 -13.71
CA ASP A 248 2.11 -4.23 -14.97
C ASP A 248 3.34 -3.30 -15.02
N GLY A 249 4.09 -3.20 -13.94
CA GLY A 249 5.37 -2.49 -13.85
C GLY A 249 5.23 -0.98 -13.83
N VAL A 250 4.07 -0.45 -13.45
CA VAL A 250 3.81 1.00 -13.44
C VAL A 250 3.10 1.47 -12.17
N ILE A 251 3.26 2.75 -11.90
CA ILE A 251 2.44 3.51 -10.97
C ILE A 251 1.33 4.17 -11.78
N HIS A 252 0.08 3.95 -11.39
CA HIS A 252 -1.07 4.69 -11.91
C HIS A 252 -1.17 6.02 -11.17
N LEU A 253 -0.58 7.06 -11.74
CA LEU A 253 -0.54 8.39 -11.14
C LEU A 253 -1.76 9.21 -11.57
N PHE A 254 -2.50 9.68 -10.58
CA PHE A 254 -3.60 10.61 -10.71
C PHE A 254 -3.25 11.91 -9.99
N TYR A 255 -3.58 13.04 -10.58
CA TYR A 255 -3.61 14.30 -9.86
C TYR A 255 -4.76 15.16 -10.34
N VAL A 256 -5.33 15.92 -9.42
CA VAL A 256 -6.40 16.87 -9.72
C VAL A 256 -5.87 18.27 -9.50
N ARG A 257 -5.89 19.08 -10.55
CA ARG A 257 -5.48 20.49 -10.51
C ARG A 257 -6.48 21.33 -9.72
N ALA A 258 -5.98 22.39 -9.09
CA ALA A 258 -6.84 23.43 -8.52
C ALA A 258 -7.80 24.01 -9.58
N GLY A 259 -8.92 24.57 -9.11
CA GLY A 259 -9.97 25.13 -9.97
C GLY A 259 -11.14 24.17 -10.28
N ILE A 260 -11.01 22.88 -9.97
CA ILE A 260 -12.14 21.95 -10.07
C ILE A 260 -13.28 22.36 -9.13
N SER A 261 -14.52 22.30 -9.61
CA SER A 261 -15.69 22.53 -8.75
C SER A 261 -15.95 21.34 -7.83
N ARG A 262 -16.53 21.60 -6.65
CA ARG A 262 -16.95 20.54 -5.71
C ARG A 262 -17.89 19.53 -6.36
N ALA A 263 -18.81 20.00 -7.20
CA ALA A 263 -19.73 19.13 -7.92
C ALA A 263 -19.02 18.25 -8.97
N ALA A 264 -18.02 18.78 -9.68
CA ALA A 264 -17.22 18.00 -10.61
C ALA A 264 -16.39 16.94 -9.87
N LEU A 265 -15.76 17.31 -8.75
CA LEU A 265 -14.99 16.37 -7.92
C LEU A 265 -15.88 15.27 -7.33
N LEU A 266 -17.08 15.60 -6.85
CA LEU A 266 -18.07 14.61 -6.40
C LEU A 266 -18.47 13.65 -7.52
N LYS A 267 -18.70 14.17 -8.73
CA LYS A 267 -19.01 13.32 -9.91
C LYS A 267 -17.86 12.36 -10.23
N LEU A 268 -16.60 12.78 -10.08
CA LEU A 268 -15.45 11.89 -10.24
C LEU A 268 -15.49 10.74 -9.23
N PHE A 269 -15.70 11.03 -7.94
CA PHE A 269 -15.79 9.99 -6.91
C PHE A 269 -16.97 9.04 -7.12
N LEU A 270 -18.15 9.55 -7.49
CA LEU A 270 -19.30 8.70 -7.79
C LEU A 270 -19.07 7.83 -9.04
N ALA A 271 -18.41 8.35 -10.07
CA ALA A 271 -18.05 7.57 -11.26
C ALA A 271 -16.94 6.54 -10.97
N MET A 272 -16.13 6.75 -9.93
CA MET A 272 -15.07 5.83 -9.52
C MET A 272 -15.60 4.51 -8.98
N GLU A 273 -16.81 4.49 -8.40
CA GLU A 273 -17.49 3.26 -7.97
C GLU A 273 -17.59 2.21 -9.09
N LYS A 274 -17.79 2.68 -10.33
CA LYS A 274 -17.87 1.83 -11.52
C LYS A 274 -16.60 1.88 -12.39
N GLY A 275 -15.57 2.60 -11.97
CA GLY A 275 -14.36 2.82 -12.76
C GLY A 275 -14.54 3.73 -13.99
N GLU A 276 -15.62 4.48 -14.08
CA GLU A 276 -15.97 5.29 -15.26
C GLU A 276 -15.38 6.72 -15.20
N HIS A 277 -14.80 7.11 -14.06
CA HIS A 277 -14.28 8.45 -13.83
C HIS A 277 -13.20 8.90 -14.82
N LEU A 278 -12.40 7.98 -15.38
CA LEU A 278 -11.41 8.28 -16.42
C LEU A 278 -12.02 8.55 -17.80
N GLY A 279 -13.25 8.09 -18.04
CA GLY A 279 -14.02 8.41 -19.23
C GLY A 279 -14.75 9.73 -19.14
N THR A 280 -14.80 10.36 -17.95
CA THR A 280 -15.43 11.67 -17.79
C THR A 280 -14.55 12.76 -18.41
N ILE A 281 -15.17 13.70 -19.12
CA ILE A 281 -14.47 14.87 -19.67
C ILE A 281 -14.20 15.85 -18.52
N CYS A 282 -13.18 15.59 -17.71
CA CYS A 282 -12.73 16.47 -16.63
C CYS A 282 -11.32 16.98 -16.90
N GLN A 283 -11.18 18.24 -17.30
CA GLN A 283 -9.88 18.86 -17.65
C GLN A 283 -8.93 19.02 -16.46
N HIS A 284 -9.45 18.94 -15.23
CA HIS A 284 -8.65 19.05 -14.01
C HIS A 284 -8.05 17.72 -13.57
N LEU A 285 -8.65 16.59 -13.95
CA LEU A 285 -8.13 15.26 -13.65
C LEU A 285 -7.10 14.88 -14.71
N VAL A 286 -5.89 14.58 -14.26
CA VAL A 286 -4.85 14.00 -15.10
C VAL A 286 -4.56 12.59 -14.61
N TYR A 287 -4.46 11.66 -15.57
CA TYR A 287 -4.06 10.28 -15.34
C TYR A 287 -2.88 9.94 -16.27
N VAL A 288 -1.83 9.37 -15.69
CA VAL A 288 -0.64 8.94 -16.43
C VAL A 288 -0.02 7.70 -15.78
N LYS A 289 0.45 6.76 -16.61
CA LYS A 289 1.23 5.61 -16.16
C LYS A 289 2.70 6.02 -16.05
N VAL A 290 3.32 5.84 -14.90
CA VAL A 290 4.69 6.31 -14.62
C VAL A 290 5.54 5.20 -14.01
N ARG A 291 6.87 5.29 -14.13
CA ARG A 291 7.81 4.35 -13.49
C ARG A 291 8.37 4.91 -12.19
N ALA A 292 8.44 6.22 -12.10
CA ALA A 292 8.92 6.93 -10.92
C ALA A 292 8.21 8.28 -10.79
N LEU A 293 8.16 8.80 -9.56
CA LEU A 293 7.65 10.13 -9.26
C LEU A 293 8.46 10.79 -8.16
N ARG A 294 8.40 12.12 -8.09
CA ARG A 294 8.91 12.96 -7.02
C ARG A 294 7.84 13.99 -6.65
N LEU A 295 7.52 14.06 -5.37
CA LEU A 295 6.58 15.02 -4.80
C LEU A 295 7.34 15.91 -3.81
N GLU A 296 7.20 17.22 -3.96
CA GLU A 296 7.78 18.22 -3.05
C GLU A 296 6.66 19.15 -2.54
N PRO A 297 6.03 18.85 -1.40
CA PRO A 297 5.05 19.74 -0.81
C PRO A 297 5.70 21.07 -0.36
N PHE A 298 5.03 22.20 -0.61
CA PHE A 298 5.54 23.52 -0.22
C PHE A 298 5.03 23.98 1.15
N SER A 299 3.92 23.41 1.63
CA SER A 299 3.42 23.75 2.95
C SER A 299 4.30 23.15 4.04
N PRO A 300 4.45 23.82 5.21
CA PRO A 300 5.27 23.30 6.30
C PRO A 300 4.62 22.11 7.03
N LYS A 301 3.32 21.89 6.82
CA LYS A 301 2.53 20.83 7.43
C LYS A 301 1.49 20.31 6.43
N GLY A 302 1.13 19.04 6.60
CA GLY A 302 0.07 18.37 5.88
C GLY A 302 0.11 16.87 6.16
N ILE A 303 -0.60 16.10 5.34
CA ILE A 303 -0.67 14.64 5.46
C ILE A 303 -0.22 14.03 4.14
N ILE A 304 0.63 13.01 4.25
CA ILE A 304 0.95 12.05 3.19
C ILE A 304 0.65 10.67 3.78
N THR A 305 -0.06 9.84 3.02
CA THR A 305 -0.33 8.45 3.40
C THR A 305 0.38 7.48 2.45
N LEU A 306 0.94 6.42 3.02
CA LEU A 306 1.44 5.25 2.31
C LEU A 306 0.63 4.05 2.77
N ASP A 307 -0.06 3.39 1.83
CA ASP A 307 -0.99 2.28 2.09
C ASP A 307 -2.04 2.61 3.19
N GLY A 308 -2.46 3.88 3.24
CA GLY A 308 -3.41 4.40 4.25
C GLY A 308 -2.78 4.85 5.57
N GLU A 309 -1.48 4.65 5.78
CA GLU A 309 -0.78 5.01 7.01
C GLU A 309 -0.02 6.34 6.87
N VAL A 310 -0.05 7.19 7.91
CA VAL A 310 0.65 8.48 7.89
C VAL A 310 2.15 8.29 7.91
N VAL A 311 2.85 8.95 6.99
CA VAL A 311 4.31 9.03 6.97
C VAL A 311 4.80 10.47 7.17
N GLU A 312 6.12 10.63 7.22
CA GLU A 312 6.73 11.96 7.33
C GLU A 312 6.24 12.87 6.21
N TYR A 313 5.86 14.09 6.59
CA TYR A 313 5.48 15.11 5.63
C TYR A 313 6.71 15.85 5.13
N GLY A 314 6.97 15.77 3.84
CA GLY A 314 8.10 16.43 3.20
C GLY A 314 8.31 15.95 1.77
N PRO A 315 9.40 16.40 1.12
CA PRO A 315 9.81 15.88 -0.16
C PRO A 315 10.02 14.36 -0.12
N LEU A 316 9.47 13.66 -1.11
CA LEU A 316 9.64 12.23 -1.29
C LEU A 316 9.75 11.87 -2.76
N GLN A 317 10.23 10.66 -3.01
CA GLN A 317 10.28 10.09 -4.34
C GLN A 317 10.01 8.59 -4.31
N ALA A 318 9.51 8.07 -5.41
CA ALA A 318 9.08 6.68 -5.50
C ALA A 318 9.43 6.04 -6.85
N GLU A 319 9.79 4.76 -6.85
CA GLU A 319 10.11 3.93 -8.02
C GLU A 319 9.41 2.57 -7.91
N VAL A 320 8.77 2.14 -9.00
CA VAL A 320 8.11 0.82 -9.08
C VAL A 320 9.09 -0.30 -9.41
N HIS A 321 8.96 -1.40 -8.69
CA HIS A 321 9.74 -2.61 -8.87
C HIS A 321 8.83 -3.77 -9.24
N ARG A 322 8.98 -4.22 -10.49
CA ARG A 322 8.05 -5.15 -11.10
C ARG A 322 8.13 -6.55 -10.50
N GLY A 323 7.00 -7.09 -10.06
CA GLY A 323 6.82 -8.47 -9.61
C GLY A 323 7.76 -8.86 -8.47
N LEU A 324 8.03 -7.92 -7.56
CA LEU A 324 8.93 -8.08 -6.42
C LEU A 324 8.30 -8.91 -5.29
N ALA A 325 6.98 -8.82 -5.13
CA ALA A 325 6.22 -9.60 -4.15
C ALA A 325 5.46 -10.76 -4.82
N ARG A 326 5.02 -11.70 -3.99
CA ARG A 326 4.06 -12.74 -4.36
C ARG A 326 2.80 -12.60 -3.53
N LEU A 327 1.66 -12.64 -4.22
CA LEU A 327 0.32 -12.54 -3.65
C LEU A 327 -0.41 -13.84 -3.93
N ILE A 328 -1.13 -14.35 -2.93
CA ILE A 328 -2.05 -15.47 -3.14
C ILE A 328 -3.32 -14.90 -3.78
N THR A 329 -3.69 -15.43 -4.94
CA THR A 329 -4.76 -14.89 -5.80
C THR A 329 -5.56 -16.03 -6.41
N GLY A 330 -6.81 -15.83 -6.83
CA GLY A 330 -7.50 -16.83 -7.64
C GLY A 330 -8.94 -16.50 -7.98
#